data_AF-A0A944N6D0-F1
#
_entry.id   AF-A0A944N6D0-F1
#
_cell.length_a   1.000
_cell.length_b   1.000
_cell.length_c   1.000
_cell.angle_alpha   90.00
_cell.angle_beta   90.00
_cell.angle_gamma   90.00
#
_symmetry.space_group_name_H-M   'P 1'
#
loop_
_entity.id
_entity.type
_entity.pdbx_description
1 polymer ?
#
loop_
_entity_poly.entity_id
_entity_poly.type
_entity_poly.pdbx_seq_one_letter_code
_entity_poly.pdbx_strand_id
1 'polypeptide(L)' 'MMLDRGWAKVTALALSLPSTIIAAAILASVLIKRGIVSTWVGWSIFLLIVVNTIVLLVIYAYRSKKR' A
#
# COMPACT_ATOMS: atom_id res chain seq x y z
N MET A 1 13.12 -16.15 22.41
CA MET A 1 12.99 -14.90 21.63
C MET A 1 11.52 -14.70 21.25
N MET A 2 10.73 -14.21 22.19
CA MET A 2 9.34 -13.82 21.93
C MET A 2 9.41 -12.44 21.26
N LEU A 3 9.43 -12.41 19.92
CA LEU A 3 9.16 -11.18 19.17
C LEU A 3 7.80 -10.68 19.66
N ASP A 4 7.85 -9.63 20.45
CA ASP A 4 6.72 -8.97 21.06
C ASP A 4 5.65 -8.74 19.98
N ARG A 5 4.53 -9.49 20.07
CA ARG A 5 3.57 -9.73 18.96
C ARG A 5 3.05 -8.45 18.32
N GLY A 6 3.11 -7.32 19.04
CA GLY A 6 2.76 -6.00 18.54
C GLY A 6 3.73 -5.47 17.47
N TRP A 7 5.04 -5.61 17.68
CA TRP A 7 6.06 -5.12 16.75
C TRP A 7 6.11 -5.95 15.47
N ALA A 8 5.92 -7.27 15.55
CA ALA A 8 5.89 -8.13 14.38
C ALA A 8 4.79 -7.72 13.37
N LYS A 9 3.62 -7.27 13.84
CA LYS A 9 2.53 -6.79 12.97
C LYS A 9 2.89 -5.47 12.29
N VAL A 10 3.45 -4.51 13.04
CA VAL A 10 3.86 -3.21 12.49
C VAL A 10 4.98 -3.38 11.49
N THR A 11 5.96 -4.23 11.77
CA THR A 11 7.08 -4.54 10.86
C THR A 11 6.60 -5.30 9.62
N ALA A 12 5.66 -6.24 9.75
CA ALA A 12 5.05 -6.92 8.60
C ALA A 12 4.23 -5.97 7.71
N LEU A 13 3.51 -5.01 8.31
CA LEU A 13 2.81 -3.96 7.58
C LEU A 13 3.78 -3.01 6.87
N ALA A 14 4.84 -2.58 7.54
CA ALA A 14 5.89 -1.75 6.97
C ALA A 14 6.66 -2.45 5.83
N LEU A 15 6.86 -3.77 5.92
CA LEU A 15 7.52 -4.58 4.88
C LEU A 15 6.60 -4.93 3.70
N SER A 16 5.28 -5.05 3.92
CA SER A 16 4.32 -5.35 2.84
C SER A 16 3.94 -4.11 2.02
N LEU A 17 4.05 -2.91 2.59
CA LEU A 17 3.78 -1.67 1.88
C LEU A 17 4.67 -1.47 0.63
N PRO A 18 6.02 -1.56 0.70
CA PRO A 18 6.88 -1.39 -0.47
C PRO A 18 6.59 -2.37 -1.60
N SER A 19 6.38 -3.65 -1.28
CA SER A 19 6.09 -4.68 -2.28
C SER A 19 4.73 -4.46 -2.95
N THR A 20 3.72 -4.01 -2.19
CA THR A 20 2.40 -3.66 -2.72
C THR A 20 2.48 -2.43 -3.64
N ILE A 21 3.26 -1.41 -3.25
CA ILE A 21 3.48 -0.20 -4.07
C ILE A 21 4.19 -0.57 -5.38
N ILE A 22 5.22 -1.42 -5.35
CA ILE A 22 5.93 -1.89 -6.54
C ILE A 22 4.98 -2.66 -7.47
N ALA A 23 4.19 -3.59 -6.94
CA ALA A 23 3.23 -4.35 -7.72
C ALA A 23 2.18 -3.43 -8.39
N ALA A 24 1.64 -2.46 -7.64
CA ALA A 24 0.71 -1.47 -8.17
C ALA A 24 1.33 -0.59 -9.26
N ALA A 25 2.60 -0.20 -9.11
CA ALA A 25 3.32 0.59 -10.10
C ALA A 25 3.54 -0.19 -11.40
N ILE A 26 3.88 -1.47 -11.31
CA ILE A 26 4.03 -2.37 -12.47
C ILE A 26 2.69 -2.53 -13.18
N LEU A 27 1.62 -2.81 -12.44
CA LEU A 27 0.26 -2.93 -12.98
C LEU A 27 -0.17 -1.66 -13.71
N ALA A 28 -0.06 -0.50 -13.07
CA ALA A 28 -0.38 0.79 -13.68
C ALA A 28 0.44 1.02 -14.96
N SER A 29 1.74 0.71 -14.94
CA SER A 29 2.62 0.84 -16.10
C SER A 29 2.19 -0.07 -17.26
N VAL A 30 1.78 -1.30 -16.98
CA VAL A 30 1.27 -2.22 -18.01
C VAL A 30 -0.05 -1.71 -18.61
N LEU A 31 -0.96 -1.19 -17.78
CA LEU A 31 -2.25 -0.64 -18.25
C LEU A 31 -2.05 0.61 -19.12
N ILE A 32 -1.11 1.48 -18.76
CA ILE A 32 -0.74 2.65 -19.55
C ILE A 32 -0.11 2.22 -20.88
N LYS A 33 0.85 1.29 -20.86
CA LYS A 33 1.52 0.79 -22.08
C LYS A 33 0.57 0.08 -23.05
N ARG A 34 -0.48 -0.57 -22.54
CA ARG A 34 -1.52 -1.22 -23.36
C ARG A 34 -2.57 -0.24 -23.90
N GLY A 35 -2.47 1.05 -23.57
CA GLY A 35 -3.43 2.07 -24.02
C GLY A 35 -4.83 1.94 -23.40
N ILE A 36 -5.00 1.11 -22.37
CA ILE A 36 -6.27 0.92 -21.67
C ILE A 36 -6.60 2.16 -20.84
N VAL A 37 -5.57 2.82 -20.30
CA VAL A 37 -5.69 3.97 -19.41
C VAL A 37 -4.71 5.06 -19.85
N SER A 38 -5.19 6.30 -19.95
CA SER A 38 -4.34 7.47 -20.22
C SER A 38 -3.30 7.65 -19.11
N THR A 39 -2.09 8.12 -19.46
CA THR A 39 -0.97 8.30 -18.53
C THR A 39 -1.37 9.08 -17.27
N TRP A 40 -2.13 10.15 -17.43
CA TRP A 40 -2.63 10.97 -16.32
C TRP A 40 -3.59 10.21 -15.39
N VAL A 41 -4.48 9.41 -15.98
CA VAL A 41 -5.46 8.62 -15.23
C VAL A 41 -4.75 7.47 -14.49
N GLY A 42 -3.78 6.82 -15.13
CA GLY A 42 -2.99 5.74 -14.51
C GLY A 42 -2.17 6.23 -13.31
N TRP A 43 -1.53 7.39 -13.43
CA TRP A 43 -0.83 8.03 -12.31
C TRP A 43 -1.78 8.43 -11.19
N SER A 44 -2.95 8.99 -11.51
CA SER A 44 -3.95 9.37 -10.50
C SER A 44 -4.48 8.16 -9.73
N ILE A 45 -4.78 7.06 -10.42
CA ILE A 45 -5.24 5.80 -9.79
C ILE A 45 -4.14 5.23 -8.89
N PHE A 46 -2.89 5.21 -9.36
CA PHE A 46 -1.77 4.73 -8.56
C PHE A 46 -1.62 5.53 -7.26
N LEU A 47 -1.68 6.86 -7.34
CA LEU A 47 -1.57 7.74 -6.18
C LEU A 47 -2.74 7.53 -5.20
N LEU A 48 -3.95 7.34 -5.71
CA LEU A 48 -5.15 7.00 -4.92
C LEU A 48 -4.98 5.70 -4.13
N ILE A 49 -4.42 4.66 -4.76
CA ILE A 49 -4.15 3.37 -4.11
C ILE A 49 -3.12 3.54 -2.98
N VAL A 50 -2.03 4.26 -3.24
CA VAL A 50 -0.98 4.50 -2.24
C VAL A 50 -1.54 5.26 -1.04
N VAL A 51 -2.24 6.37 -1.27
CA VAL A 51 -2.85 7.18 -0.20
C VAL A 51 -3.85 6.35 0.61
N ASN A 52 -4.75 5.63 -0.06
CA ASN A 52 -5.75 4.80 0.61
C ASN A 52 -5.10 3.72 1.50
N THR A 53 -4.05 3.07 0.99
CA THR A 53 -3.31 2.04 1.74
C THR A 53 -2.65 2.63 2.99
N ILE A 54 -2.03 3.81 2.89
CA ILE A 54 -1.43 4.50 4.05
C ILE A 54 -2.51 4.87 5.08
N VAL A 55 -3.64 5.43 4.64
CA VAL A 55 -4.76 5.80 5.52
C VAL A 55 -5.32 4.60 6.27
N LEU A 56 -5.56 3.49 5.57
CA LEU A 56 -6.03 2.24 6.18
C LEU A 56 -5.05 1.73 7.23
N LEU A 57 -3.74 1.83 6.97
CA LEU A 57 -2.70 1.38 7.89
C LEU A 57 -2.65 2.25 9.15
N VAL A 58 -2.74 3.57 9.01
CA VAL A 58 -2.81 4.52 10.13
C VAL A 58 -4.06 4.24 10.97
N ILE A 59 -5.23 4.06 10.34
CA ILE A 59 -6.49 3.73 11.04
C ILE A 59 -6.37 2.39 11.76
N TYR A 60 -5.79 1.37 11.11
CA TYR A 60 -5.57 0.06 11.71
C TYR A 60 -4.65 0.14 12.92
N ALA A 61 -3.52 0.84 12.81
CA ALA A 61 -2.58 1.05 13.92
C ALA A 61 -3.24 1.81 15.08
N TYR A 62 -4.01 2.86 14.79
CA TYR A 62 -4.73 3.63 15.79
C TYR A 62 -5.80 2.81 16.51
N ARG A 63 -6.60 2.02 15.76
CA ARG A 63 -7.63 1.14 16.34
C ARG A 63 -7.03 -0.03 17.10
N SER A 64 -5.92 -0.61 16.63
CA SER A 64 -5.25 -1.73 17.28
C SER A 64 -4.52 -1.32 18.57
N LYS A 65 -4.22 -0.02 18.77
CA LYS A 65 -3.68 0.51 20.03
C LYS A 65 -4.78 0.71 21.11
N LYS A 66 -6.03 0.83 20.69
CA LYS A 66 -7.19 1.12 21.57
C LYS A 66 -7.90 -0.13 22.09
N ARG A 67 -7.48 -1.32 21.63
CA ARG A 67 -7.99 -2.63 22.01
C ARG A 67 -6.89 -3.40 22.75
#